data_AF-A0AB35U317-F1
#
_entry.id   AF-A0AB35U317-F1
#
_cell.length_a   1.000
_cell.length_b   1.000
_cell.length_c   1.000
_cell.angle_alpha   90.00
_cell.angle_beta   90.00
_cell.angle_gamma   90.00
#
_symmetry.space_group_name_H-M   'P 1'
#
loop_
_entity.id
_entity.type
_entity.pdbx_description
1 polymer ?
#
loop_
_entity_poly.entity_id
_entity_poly.type
_entity_poly.pdbx_seq_one_letter_code
_entity_poly.pdbx_strand_id
1 'polypeptide(L)'
;MQYRHLHHDEISQGMALVQQAFAQSVQHTLSTEAVSSFQDFLDHHGQELVWLGAFDDTLKGVAAYTAETYHVSLLFVRQEDSYKGIGTGLLSLIKQEAQDDFVQKITVNALLSSAAFYQKCGFEKAGVPTDAGGMKVQLMECLLGSRYLGRKYTAEIDQPYGSLHPYLPDLELACNAGYILLHGRNSQEIWQDACVYGPREPLSAFTGIVIGIIYRRDEEKTRWILSSGIAFDHQDVIASIAGLEQDSDIRIQWL
;
A
#
# COMPACT_ATOMS: atom_id res chain seq x y z
N MET A 1 -7.55 18.89 16.98
CA MET A 1 -7.30 18.60 15.55
C MET A 1 -8.32 17.56 15.10
N GLN A 2 -9.11 17.90 14.09
CA GLN A 2 -10.08 17.00 13.45
C GLN A 2 -9.52 16.57 12.10
N TYR A 3 -9.53 15.27 11.80
CA TYR A 3 -9.12 14.72 10.50
C TYR A 3 -10.34 14.14 9.80
N ARG A 4 -10.56 14.51 8.54
CA ARG A 4 -11.69 14.02 7.73
C ARG A 4 -11.43 14.17 6.24
N HIS A 5 -12.25 13.49 5.43
CA HIS A 5 -12.35 13.75 4.00
C HIS A 5 -12.78 15.20 3.74
N LEU A 6 -12.19 15.81 2.71
CA LEU A 6 -12.69 17.05 2.15
C LEU A 6 -13.91 16.75 1.27
N HIS A 7 -14.93 17.58 1.37
CA HIS A 7 -16.03 17.58 0.42
C HIS A 7 -15.55 18.12 -0.93
N HIS A 8 -16.28 17.79 -2.00
CA HIS A 8 -15.89 18.17 -3.37
C HIS A 8 -15.70 19.69 -3.54
N ASP A 9 -16.53 20.50 -2.87
CA ASP A 9 -16.44 21.96 -2.83
C ASP A 9 -15.23 22.48 -2.03
N GLU A 10 -14.72 21.70 -1.08
CA GLU A 10 -13.54 22.02 -0.26
C GLU A 10 -12.21 21.64 -0.94
N ILE A 11 -12.22 20.82 -2.00
CA ILE A 11 -10.99 20.39 -2.70
C ILE A 11 -10.21 21.60 -3.23
N SER A 12 -10.90 22.62 -3.76
CA SER A 12 -10.28 23.86 -4.24
C SER A 12 -9.46 24.57 -3.14
N GLN A 13 -9.96 24.57 -1.89
CA GLN A 13 -9.26 25.10 -0.74
C GLN A 13 -8.03 24.24 -0.38
N GLY A 14 -8.16 22.92 -0.49
CA GLY A 14 -7.05 21.98 -0.30
C GLY A 14 -5.92 22.20 -1.31
N MET A 15 -6.26 22.31 -2.59
CA MET A 15 -5.30 22.61 -3.67
C MET A 15 -4.60 23.96 -3.45
N ALA A 16 -5.34 25.00 -3.05
CA ALA A 16 -4.76 26.31 -2.72
C ALA A 16 -3.75 26.22 -1.56
N LEU A 17 -4.04 25.43 -0.51
CA LEU A 17 -3.11 25.18 0.58
C LEU A 17 -1.84 24.47 0.08
N VAL A 18 -1.99 23.46 -0.78
CA VAL A 18 -0.86 22.75 -1.39
C VAL A 18 0.03 23.72 -2.17
N GLN A 19 -0.55 24.55 -3.04
CA GLN A 19 0.20 25.55 -3.82
C GLN A 19 0.96 26.53 -2.92
N GLN A 20 0.30 27.05 -1.87
CA GLN A 20 0.93 27.96 -0.93
C GLN A 20 2.08 27.30 -0.16
N ALA A 21 1.84 26.11 0.40
CA ALA A 21 2.86 25.38 1.17
C ALA A 21 4.03 24.94 0.29
N PHE A 22 3.76 24.49 -0.95
CA PHE A 22 4.78 24.14 -1.94
C PHE A 22 5.66 25.34 -2.28
N ALA A 23 5.07 26.50 -2.56
CA ALA A 23 5.80 27.73 -2.86
C ALA A 23 6.72 28.17 -1.73
N GLN A 24 6.26 28.07 -0.48
CA GLN A 24 7.01 28.49 0.70
C GLN A 24 8.13 27.52 1.09
N SER A 25 7.95 26.22 0.88
CA SER A 25 8.84 25.20 1.46
C SER A 25 9.72 24.45 0.47
N VAL A 26 9.25 24.20 -0.76
CA VAL A 26 9.93 23.31 -1.71
C VAL A 26 10.34 24.02 -2.99
N GLN A 27 9.50 24.93 -3.51
CA GLN A 27 9.66 25.52 -4.84
C GLN A 27 11.04 26.13 -5.10
N HIS A 28 11.63 26.80 -4.11
CA HIS A 28 12.94 27.45 -4.22
C HIS A 28 14.12 26.47 -4.36
N THR A 29 13.90 25.19 -4.10
CA THR A 29 14.90 24.11 -4.23
C THR A 29 14.78 23.34 -5.55
N LEU A 30 13.75 23.65 -6.35
CA LEU A 30 13.39 22.91 -7.56
C LEU A 30 13.70 23.69 -8.83
N SER A 31 13.87 22.96 -9.93
CA SER A 31 13.99 23.55 -11.27
C SER A 31 12.64 24.09 -11.76
N THR A 32 12.67 24.99 -12.74
CA THR A 32 11.43 25.49 -13.38
C THR A 32 10.60 24.36 -13.99
N GLU A 33 11.26 23.35 -14.56
CA GLU A 33 10.61 22.13 -15.07
C GLU A 33 9.86 21.39 -13.96
N ALA A 34 10.49 21.19 -12.81
CA ALA A 34 9.86 20.51 -11.67
C ALA A 34 8.66 21.28 -11.11
N VAL A 35 8.74 22.60 -11.07
CA VAL A 35 7.62 23.45 -10.66
C VAL A 35 6.47 23.36 -11.66
N SER A 36 6.76 23.42 -12.96
CA SER A 36 5.75 23.26 -14.02
C SER A 36 5.08 21.89 -13.93
N SER A 37 5.88 20.82 -13.82
CA SER A 37 5.37 19.45 -13.75
C SER A 37 4.47 19.24 -12.52
N PHE A 38 4.80 19.84 -11.37
CA PHE A 38 3.97 19.77 -10.18
C PHE A 38 2.64 20.53 -10.35
N GLN A 39 2.67 21.70 -11.00
CA GLN A 39 1.46 22.46 -11.32
C GLN A 39 0.55 21.69 -12.29
N ASP A 40 1.14 21.17 -13.37
CA ASP A 40 0.42 20.35 -14.36
C ASP A 40 -0.22 19.13 -13.69
N PHE A 41 0.50 18.43 -12.79
CA PHE A 41 -0.06 17.32 -12.01
C PHE A 41 -1.27 17.76 -11.18
N LEU A 42 -1.15 18.86 -10.44
CA LEU A 42 -2.20 19.33 -9.56
C LEU A 42 -3.45 19.74 -10.36
N ASP A 43 -3.27 20.40 -11.50
CA ASP A 43 -4.36 20.89 -12.34
C ASP A 43 -5.12 19.76 -13.05
N HIS A 44 -4.42 18.70 -13.48
CA HIS A 44 -5.02 17.61 -14.25
C HIS A 44 -5.47 16.42 -13.40
N HIS A 45 -4.75 16.10 -12.32
CA HIS A 45 -5.00 14.91 -11.50
C HIS A 45 -5.50 15.23 -10.10
N GLY A 46 -5.39 16.48 -9.63
CA GLY A 46 -5.77 16.85 -8.27
C GLY A 46 -7.23 16.52 -7.93
N GLN A 47 -8.14 16.64 -8.89
CA GLN A 47 -9.57 16.33 -8.71
C GLN A 47 -9.90 14.83 -8.64
N GLU A 48 -8.98 13.98 -9.12
CA GLU A 48 -9.16 12.51 -9.16
C GLU A 48 -8.71 11.85 -7.84
N LEU A 49 -7.99 12.58 -6.99
CA LEU A 49 -7.48 12.07 -5.72
C LEU A 49 -8.55 12.09 -4.63
N VAL A 50 -8.36 11.23 -3.64
CA VAL A 50 -9.08 11.30 -2.36
C VAL A 50 -8.35 12.28 -1.45
N TRP A 51 -9.06 13.29 -0.96
CA TRP A 51 -8.48 14.36 -0.14
C TRP A 51 -8.87 14.24 1.33
N LEU A 52 -7.88 14.32 2.20
CA LEU A 52 -8.04 14.44 3.65
C LEU A 52 -7.57 15.82 4.10
N GLY A 53 -8.31 16.41 5.04
CA GLY A 53 -7.98 17.67 5.68
C GLY A 53 -7.79 17.51 7.19
N ALA A 54 -6.86 18.28 7.74
CA ALA A 54 -6.66 18.46 9.18
C ALA A 54 -7.13 19.85 9.60
N PHE A 55 -8.08 19.91 10.53
CA PHE A 55 -8.76 21.14 10.92
C PHE A 55 -8.55 21.50 12.40
N ASP A 56 -8.30 22.78 12.62
CA ASP A 56 -8.32 23.47 13.91
C ASP A 56 -8.88 24.88 13.68
N ASP A 57 -10.21 24.99 13.74
CA ASP A 57 -11.08 26.06 13.21
C ASP A 57 -10.95 26.37 11.70
N THR A 58 -9.79 26.08 11.13
CA THR A 58 -9.39 26.32 9.75
C THR A 58 -8.56 25.14 9.24
N LEU A 59 -8.48 24.96 7.93
CA LEU A 59 -7.71 23.89 7.30
C LEU A 59 -6.20 24.12 7.50
N LYS A 60 -5.53 23.28 8.30
CA LYS A 60 -4.11 23.39 8.68
C LYS A 60 -3.17 22.53 7.85
N GLY A 61 -3.68 21.46 7.24
CA GLY A 61 -2.90 20.57 6.39
C GLY A 61 -3.80 19.64 5.61
N VAL A 62 -3.24 19.04 4.56
CA VAL A 62 -3.93 18.14 3.66
C VAL A 62 -3.05 16.96 3.31
N ALA A 63 -3.69 15.83 3.02
CA ALA A 63 -3.09 14.72 2.32
C ALA A 63 -4.01 14.30 1.18
N ALA A 64 -3.45 13.84 0.07
CA ALA A 64 -4.23 13.31 -1.04
C ALA A 64 -3.58 12.04 -1.58
N TYR A 65 -4.40 11.04 -1.91
CA TYR A 65 -3.96 9.73 -2.36
C TYR A 65 -4.87 9.15 -3.43
N THR A 66 -4.36 8.20 -4.22
CA THR A 66 -5.14 7.44 -5.21
C THR A 66 -6.01 6.40 -4.52
N ALA A 67 -7.31 6.37 -4.82
CA ALA A 67 -8.30 5.55 -4.10
C ALA A 67 -8.01 4.05 -4.15
N GLU A 68 -7.56 3.54 -5.30
CA GLU A 68 -7.36 2.11 -5.55
C GLU A 68 -6.06 1.60 -4.92
N THR A 69 -5.01 2.41 -5.02
CA THR A 69 -3.62 1.98 -4.76
C THR A 69 -3.09 2.49 -3.42
N TYR A 70 -3.78 3.46 -2.82
CA TYR A 70 -3.33 4.20 -1.65
C TYR A 70 -1.94 4.84 -1.82
N HIS A 71 -1.56 5.17 -3.06
CA HIS A 71 -0.37 5.97 -3.32
C HIS A 71 -0.59 7.40 -2.80
N VAL A 72 0.20 7.83 -1.82
CA VAL A 72 0.14 9.18 -1.26
C VAL A 72 0.84 10.14 -2.22
N SER A 73 0.05 10.92 -2.95
CA SER A 73 0.54 11.88 -3.95
C SER A 73 0.89 13.23 -3.32
N LEU A 74 0.13 13.65 -2.31
CA LEU A 74 0.29 14.96 -1.66
C LEU A 74 0.25 14.81 -0.14
N LEU A 75 1.15 15.51 0.56
CA LEU A 75 1.10 15.69 2.02
C LEU A 75 1.73 17.03 2.39
N PHE A 76 0.89 18.00 2.73
CA PHE A 76 1.32 19.37 3.03
C PHE A 76 0.68 19.87 4.31
N VAL A 77 1.46 20.60 5.11
CA VAL A 77 1.01 21.28 6.32
C VAL A 77 1.42 22.74 6.20
N ARG A 78 0.59 23.66 6.67
CA ARG A 78 0.97 25.07 6.74
C ARG A 78 2.28 25.23 7.50
N GLN A 79 3.11 26.17 7.07
CA GLN A 79 4.45 26.33 7.63
C GLN A 79 4.40 26.67 9.13
N GLU A 80 3.47 27.55 9.53
CA GLU A 80 3.22 27.95 10.92
C GLU A 80 2.66 26.81 11.81
N ASP A 81 2.15 25.75 11.20
CA ASP A 81 1.58 24.57 11.85
C ASP A 81 2.45 23.30 11.71
N SER A 82 3.64 23.46 11.13
CA SER A 82 4.61 22.38 10.98
C SER A 82 5.15 21.90 12.32
N TYR A 83 5.61 20.64 12.36
CA TYR A 83 6.14 19.96 13.55
C TYR A 83 5.16 19.79 14.73
N LYS A 84 3.85 20.01 14.51
CA LYS A 84 2.77 19.74 15.48
C LYS A 84 2.13 18.36 15.33
N GLY A 85 2.74 17.44 14.58
CA GLY A 85 2.21 16.09 14.34
C GLY A 85 1.07 15.99 13.32
N ILE A 86 0.69 17.09 12.65
CA ILE A 86 -0.42 17.13 11.69
C ILE A 86 -0.22 16.16 10.53
N GLY A 87 0.95 16.19 9.89
CA GLY A 87 1.27 15.29 8.77
C GLY A 87 1.25 13.81 9.18
N THR A 88 1.74 13.50 10.39
CA THR A 88 1.67 12.14 10.95
C THR A 88 0.23 11.71 11.19
N GLY A 89 -0.63 12.61 11.68
CA GLY A 89 -2.06 12.33 11.88
C GLY A 89 -2.80 12.04 10.57
N LEU A 90 -2.57 12.85 9.53
CA LEU A 90 -3.13 12.62 8.19
C LEU A 90 -2.68 11.27 7.63
N LEU A 91 -1.38 10.97 7.72
CA LEU A 91 -0.82 9.70 7.24
C LEU A 91 -1.35 8.49 8.04
N SER A 92 -1.62 8.67 9.34
CA SER A 92 -2.23 7.63 10.18
C SER A 92 -3.67 7.34 9.75
N LEU A 93 -4.43 8.37 9.36
CA LEU A 93 -5.77 8.20 8.81
C LEU A 93 -5.74 7.41 7.49
N ILE A 94 -4.83 7.74 6.55
CA ILE A 94 -4.67 6.97 5.31
C ILE A 94 -4.36 5.50 5.60
N LYS A 95 -3.44 5.23 6.53
CA LYS A 95 -3.10 3.84 6.91
C LYS A 95 -4.28 3.09 7.51
N GLN A 96 -5.09 3.76 8.33
CA GLN A 96 -6.27 3.15 8.92
C GLN A 96 -7.29 2.81 7.83
N GLU A 97 -7.55 3.74 6.91
CA GLU A 97 -8.47 3.50 5.80
C GLU A 97 -8.00 2.37 4.88
N ALA A 98 -6.71 2.36 4.54
CA ALA A 98 -6.08 1.27 3.79
C ALA A 98 -6.28 -0.07 4.52
N GLN A 99 -6.08 -0.10 5.83
CA GLN A 99 -6.26 -1.28 6.66
C GLN A 99 -7.71 -1.76 6.71
N ASP A 100 -8.68 -0.85 6.73
CA ASP A 100 -10.10 -1.17 6.74
C ASP A 100 -10.56 -1.74 5.38
N ASP A 101 -9.85 -1.40 4.30
CA ASP A 101 -10.02 -1.98 2.96
C ASP A 101 -9.06 -3.13 2.65
N PHE A 102 -8.50 -3.77 3.69
CA PHE A 102 -7.57 -4.88 3.54
C PHE A 102 -6.42 -4.63 2.56
N VAL A 103 -5.87 -3.42 2.54
CA VAL A 103 -4.64 -3.08 1.80
C VAL A 103 -3.43 -3.43 2.65
N GLN A 104 -2.46 -4.15 2.06
CA GLN A 104 -1.25 -4.61 2.75
C GLN A 104 -0.04 -3.70 2.53
N LYS A 105 -0.10 -2.75 1.59
CA LYS A 105 0.99 -1.86 1.22
C LYS A 105 0.44 -0.51 0.78
N ILE A 106 0.98 0.58 1.33
CA ILE A 106 0.77 1.93 0.80
C ILE A 106 2.11 2.50 0.36
N THR A 107 2.10 3.42 -0.61
CA THR A 107 3.33 3.91 -1.24
C THR A 107 3.37 5.44 -1.32
N VAL A 108 4.56 5.99 -1.46
CA VAL A 108 4.78 7.42 -1.72
C VAL A 108 6.07 7.63 -2.51
N ASN A 109 6.04 8.54 -3.47
CA ASN A 109 7.26 9.09 -4.07
C ASN A 109 7.71 10.31 -3.26
N ALA A 110 8.58 10.07 -2.28
CA ALA A 110 9.04 11.10 -1.36
C ALA A 110 10.23 11.88 -1.96
N LEU A 111 10.20 13.21 -1.91
CA LEU A 111 11.42 14.00 -2.10
C LEU A 111 12.52 13.51 -1.15
N LEU A 112 13.79 13.56 -1.59
CA LEU A 112 14.90 13.07 -0.75
C LEU A 112 14.98 13.79 0.61
N SER A 113 14.56 15.06 0.67
CA SER A 113 14.47 15.86 1.90
C SER A 113 13.36 15.41 2.85
N SER A 114 12.30 14.77 2.35
CA SER A 114 11.17 14.29 3.17
C SER A 114 11.25 12.80 3.51
N ALA A 115 12.18 12.03 2.92
CA ALA A 115 12.34 10.60 3.18
C ALA A 115 12.47 10.26 4.68
N ALA A 116 13.23 11.07 5.44
CA ALA A 116 13.41 10.86 6.88
C ALA A 116 12.10 11.01 7.69
N PHE A 117 11.16 11.83 7.23
CA PHE A 117 9.84 11.96 7.85
C PHE A 117 9.01 10.69 7.63
N TYR A 118 8.97 10.17 6.40
CA TYR A 118 8.25 8.94 6.08
C TYR A 118 8.86 7.72 6.79
N GLN A 119 10.19 7.67 6.94
CA GLN A 119 10.86 6.62 7.73
C GLN A 119 10.39 6.61 9.20
N LYS A 120 10.28 7.78 9.84
CA LYS A 120 9.73 7.90 11.21
C LYS A 120 8.27 7.45 11.28
N CYS A 121 7.54 7.59 10.17
CA CYS A 121 6.17 7.11 10.04
C CYS A 121 6.10 5.63 9.64
N GLY A 122 7.20 4.87 9.64
CA GLY A 122 7.19 3.43 9.35
C GLY A 122 7.18 3.07 7.87
N PHE A 123 7.56 4.00 6.99
CA PHE A 123 7.89 3.68 5.61
C PHE A 123 9.35 3.24 5.48
N GLU A 124 9.63 2.36 4.54
CA GLU A 124 10.98 1.96 4.15
C GLU A 124 11.25 2.35 2.69
N LYS A 125 12.54 2.46 2.33
CA LYS A 125 12.93 2.79 0.96
C LYS A 125 12.73 1.56 0.08
N ALA A 126 12.13 1.75 -1.09
CA ALA A 126 12.01 0.73 -2.11
C ALA A 126 12.71 1.17 -3.39
N GLY A 127 13.62 0.32 -3.88
CA GLY A 127 14.42 0.63 -5.05
C GLY A 127 15.38 1.82 -4.86
N VAL A 128 15.93 2.27 -5.98
CA VAL A 128 16.83 3.43 -6.05
C VAL A 128 16.02 4.71 -6.31
N PRO A 129 16.52 5.89 -5.90
CA PRO A 129 15.89 7.16 -6.28
C PRO A 129 15.75 7.31 -7.80
N THR A 130 14.63 7.89 -8.22
CA THR A 130 14.30 8.14 -9.63
C THR A 130 13.99 9.62 -9.87
N ASP A 131 14.01 10.03 -11.13
CA ASP A 131 13.52 11.34 -11.54
C ASP A 131 12.03 11.23 -11.96
N ALA A 132 11.18 12.03 -11.33
CA ALA A 132 9.75 12.13 -11.64
C ALA A 132 9.39 13.60 -11.84
N GLY A 133 9.09 13.99 -13.08
CA GLY A 133 8.73 15.38 -13.39
C GLY A 133 9.82 16.38 -12.98
N GLY A 134 11.09 16.09 -13.26
CA GLY A 134 12.23 16.94 -12.86
C GLY A 134 12.58 16.92 -11.36
N MET A 135 11.90 16.11 -10.54
CA MET A 135 12.17 15.96 -9.11
C MET A 135 12.84 14.63 -8.82
N LYS A 136 13.92 14.66 -8.05
CA LYS A 136 14.53 13.44 -7.49
C LYS A 136 13.71 12.93 -6.32
N VAL A 137 13.09 11.77 -6.50
CA VAL A 137 12.22 11.13 -5.52
C VAL A 137 12.73 9.75 -5.14
N GLN A 138 12.44 9.33 -3.92
CA GLN A 138 12.63 7.99 -3.42
C GLN A 138 11.26 7.34 -3.29
N LEU A 139 11.02 6.25 -4.01
CA LEU A 139 9.86 5.40 -3.74
C LEU A 139 10.01 4.83 -2.33
N MET A 140 8.95 4.96 -1.55
CA MET A 140 8.87 4.45 -0.19
C MET A 140 7.57 3.67 0.00
N GLU A 141 7.65 2.63 0.80
CA GLU A 141 6.55 1.69 1.04
C GLU A 141 6.30 1.55 2.54
N CYS A 142 5.03 1.40 2.94
CA CYS A 142 4.67 1.02 4.30
C CYS A 142 3.84 -0.25 4.26
N LEU A 143 4.41 -1.33 4.80
CA LEU A 143 3.76 -2.63 4.88
C LEU A 143 2.76 -2.65 6.05
N LEU A 144 1.49 -2.89 5.74
CA LEU A 144 0.37 -2.93 6.68
C LEU A 144 -0.10 -4.36 6.97
N GLY A 145 0.53 -5.36 6.32
CA GLY A 145 0.12 -6.76 6.36
C GLY A 145 0.31 -7.44 7.72
N SER A 146 1.17 -6.91 8.58
CA SER A 146 1.50 -7.50 9.89
C SER A 146 0.28 -7.78 10.77
N ARG A 147 -0.81 -7.01 10.61
CA ARG A 147 -2.05 -7.22 11.36
C ARG A 147 -2.76 -8.51 11.00
N TYR A 148 -2.54 -9.09 9.82
CA TYR A 148 -3.19 -10.31 9.35
C TYR A 148 -2.42 -11.57 9.73
N LEU A 149 -1.10 -11.46 9.92
CA LEU A 149 -0.26 -12.56 10.39
C LEU A 149 -0.77 -13.11 11.72
N GLY A 150 -0.79 -14.43 11.86
CA GLY A 150 -1.21 -15.13 13.09
C GLY A 150 -2.73 -15.23 13.26
N ARG A 151 -3.52 -14.68 12.33
CA ARG A 151 -4.98 -14.78 12.32
C ARG A 151 -5.46 -15.90 11.41
N LYS A 152 -6.64 -16.43 11.75
CA LYS A 152 -7.28 -17.53 11.04
C LYS A 152 -8.23 -17.01 9.95
N TYR A 153 -8.12 -17.55 8.74
CA TYR A 153 -8.99 -17.26 7.60
C TYR A 153 -9.35 -18.55 6.85
N THR A 154 -10.45 -18.50 6.09
CA THR A 154 -10.86 -19.58 5.18
C THR A 154 -10.60 -19.14 3.75
N ALA A 155 -9.82 -19.94 3.02
CA ALA A 155 -9.66 -19.81 1.59
C ALA A 155 -10.56 -20.81 0.85
N GLU A 156 -11.14 -20.37 -0.25
CA GLU A 156 -11.70 -21.22 -1.29
C GLU A 156 -10.60 -21.56 -2.29
N ILE A 157 -10.52 -22.83 -2.70
CA ILE A 157 -9.42 -23.32 -3.53
C ILE A 157 -9.93 -23.49 -4.98
N ASP A 158 -9.35 -22.72 -5.88
CA ASP A 158 -9.61 -22.80 -7.33
C ASP A 158 -8.47 -23.47 -8.11
N GLN A 159 -7.32 -23.65 -7.46
CA GLN A 159 -6.13 -24.31 -7.99
C GLN A 159 -5.64 -25.36 -6.97
N PRO A 160 -6.23 -26.57 -6.99
CA PRO A 160 -5.89 -27.61 -6.04
C PRO A 160 -4.46 -28.14 -6.25
N TYR A 161 -3.87 -28.70 -5.20
CA TYR A 161 -2.57 -29.38 -5.27
C TYR A 161 -2.52 -30.39 -6.43
N GLY A 162 -1.44 -30.36 -7.21
CA GLY A 162 -1.26 -31.22 -8.38
C GLY A 162 -2.00 -30.76 -9.65
N SER A 163 -2.74 -29.64 -9.61
CA SER A 163 -3.22 -29.01 -10.84
C SER A 163 -2.07 -28.37 -11.62
N LEU A 164 -2.26 -28.16 -12.93
CA LEU A 164 -1.30 -27.43 -13.75
C LEU A 164 -1.40 -25.92 -13.50
N HIS A 165 -0.24 -25.24 -13.52
CA HIS A 165 -0.17 -23.79 -13.43
C HIS A 165 -0.88 -23.14 -14.63
N PRO A 166 -1.73 -22.11 -14.43
CA PRO A 166 -2.56 -21.54 -15.51
C PRO A 166 -1.78 -20.99 -16.71
N TYR A 167 -0.56 -20.52 -16.47
CA TYR A 167 0.26 -19.83 -17.47
C TYR A 167 1.58 -20.52 -17.81
N LEU A 168 1.97 -21.54 -17.04
CA LEU A 168 3.25 -22.23 -17.19
C LEU A 168 2.93 -23.68 -17.57
N PRO A 169 3.07 -24.04 -18.85
CA PRO A 169 2.83 -25.40 -19.31
C PRO A 169 3.68 -26.40 -18.52
N ASP A 170 3.09 -27.55 -18.21
CA ASP A 170 3.75 -28.69 -17.55
C ASP A 170 4.23 -28.46 -16.11
N LEU A 171 3.97 -27.30 -15.51
CA LEU A 171 4.24 -27.05 -14.09
C LEU A 171 3.06 -27.51 -13.22
N GLU A 172 3.25 -28.57 -12.46
CA GLU A 172 2.29 -29.00 -11.42
C GLU A 172 2.48 -28.18 -10.13
N LEU A 173 1.37 -27.73 -9.55
CA LEU A 173 1.38 -26.95 -8.31
C LEU A 173 1.70 -27.84 -7.10
N ALA A 174 2.70 -27.45 -6.33
CA ALA A 174 3.12 -28.13 -5.10
C ALA A 174 2.35 -27.66 -3.84
N CYS A 175 1.34 -26.79 -4.00
CA CYS A 175 0.44 -26.36 -2.94
C CYS A 175 -0.95 -26.04 -3.51
N ASN A 176 -1.95 -26.01 -2.64
CA ASN A 176 -3.28 -25.52 -3.01
C ASN A 176 -3.25 -23.98 -3.06
N ALA A 177 -3.89 -23.38 -4.06
CA ALA A 177 -4.04 -21.95 -4.21
C ALA A 177 -5.50 -21.55 -4.51
N GLY A 178 -5.83 -20.32 -4.15
CA GLY A 178 -7.15 -19.74 -4.36
C GLY A 178 -7.24 -18.38 -3.70
N TYR A 179 -8.35 -18.09 -3.03
CA TYR A 179 -8.63 -16.76 -2.50
C TYR A 179 -9.40 -16.79 -1.18
N ILE A 180 -9.29 -15.70 -0.43
CA ILE A 180 -10.08 -15.41 0.77
C ILE A 180 -11.02 -14.26 0.40
N LEU A 181 -12.33 -14.47 0.58
CA LEU A 181 -13.31 -13.40 0.46
C LEU A 181 -13.32 -12.57 1.74
N LEU A 182 -13.00 -11.29 1.61
CA LEU A 182 -12.96 -10.30 2.69
C LEU A 182 -13.98 -9.21 2.40
N HIS A 183 -14.44 -8.53 3.45
CA HIS A 183 -15.41 -7.43 3.33
C HIS A 183 -14.80 -6.15 3.88
N GLY A 184 -14.40 -5.26 2.99
CA GLY A 184 -13.84 -3.95 3.31
C GLY A 184 -14.89 -2.95 3.78
N ARG A 185 -14.55 -1.65 3.73
CA ARG A 185 -15.52 -0.60 4.04
C ARG A 185 -16.72 -0.67 3.09
N ASN A 186 -17.89 -0.25 3.60
CA ASN A 186 -19.15 -0.26 2.85
C ASN A 186 -19.56 -1.63 2.28
N SER A 187 -19.09 -2.73 2.89
CA SER A 187 -19.34 -4.11 2.43
C SER A 187 -18.75 -4.43 1.05
N GLN A 188 -17.71 -3.70 0.63
CA GLN A 188 -16.99 -4.00 -0.61
C GLN A 188 -16.34 -5.39 -0.51
N GLU A 189 -16.60 -6.24 -1.50
CA GLU A 189 -15.94 -7.54 -1.61
C GLU A 189 -14.49 -7.38 -2.05
N ILE A 190 -13.58 -8.00 -1.31
CA ILE A 190 -12.15 -7.98 -1.56
C ILE A 190 -11.69 -9.43 -1.70
N TRP A 191 -11.11 -9.74 -2.85
CA TRP A 191 -10.61 -11.07 -3.20
C TRP A 191 -9.11 -11.10 -2.93
N GLN A 192 -8.72 -11.69 -1.81
CA GLN A 192 -7.32 -11.78 -1.39
C GLN A 192 -6.74 -13.13 -1.80
N ASP A 193 -5.78 -13.13 -2.74
CA ASP A 193 -5.05 -14.33 -3.12
C ASP A 193 -4.47 -15.06 -1.89
N ALA A 194 -4.58 -16.38 -1.88
CA ALA A 194 -4.02 -17.22 -0.84
C ALA A 194 -3.43 -18.52 -1.40
N CYS A 195 -2.42 -19.03 -0.74
CA CYS A 195 -1.91 -20.38 -0.93
C CYS A 195 -1.85 -21.13 0.41
N VAL A 196 -1.87 -22.46 0.35
CA VAL A 196 -1.95 -23.33 1.52
C VAL A 196 -0.70 -24.19 1.61
N TYR A 197 0.05 -24.03 2.69
CA TYR A 197 1.19 -24.86 3.05
C TYR A 197 0.77 -26.05 3.93
N GLY A 198 1.31 -27.24 3.64
CA GLY A 198 1.16 -28.46 4.45
C GLY A 198 0.43 -29.61 3.74
N PRO A 199 -0.89 -29.51 3.47
CA PRO A 199 -1.64 -30.55 2.77
C PRO A 199 -1.10 -30.83 1.36
N ARG A 200 -0.76 -32.09 1.09
CA ARG A 200 -0.29 -32.59 -0.22
C ARG A 200 -1.37 -33.40 -0.94
N GLU A 201 -2.57 -32.86 -0.94
CA GLU A 201 -3.75 -33.43 -1.59
C GLU A 201 -4.64 -32.28 -2.10
N PRO A 202 -5.44 -32.51 -3.16
CA PRO A 202 -6.38 -31.53 -3.67
C PRO A 202 -7.42 -31.16 -2.60
N LEU A 203 -7.64 -29.86 -2.40
CA LEU A 203 -8.67 -29.32 -1.49
C LEU A 203 -9.66 -28.45 -2.28
N SER A 204 -10.88 -28.31 -1.75
CA SER A 204 -11.86 -27.33 -2.23
C SER A 204 -11.93 -26.07 -1.34
N ALA A 205 -11.55 -26.19 -0.06
CA ALA A 205 -11.46 -25.09 0.88
C ALA A 205 -10.43 -25.43 1.97
N PHE A 206 -9.84 -24.40 2.59
CA PHE A 206 -8.92 -24.57 3.72
C PHE A 206 -9.06 -23.44 4.73
N THR A 207 -9.19 -23.77 6.02
CA THR A 207 -9.15 -22.78 7.10
C THR A 207 -7.86 -22.91 7.90
N GLY A 208 -7.02 -21.88 7.88
CA GLY A 208 -5.70 -21.90 8.50
C GLY A 208 -5.26 -20.53 9.01
N ILE A 209 -4.07 -20.50 9.61
CA ILE A 209 -3.41 -19.31 10.13
C ILE A 209 -2.56 -18.69 9.02
N VAL A 210 -2.62 -17.37 8.86
CA VAL A 210 -1.71 -16.64 7.96
C VAL A 210 -0.32 -16.63 8.57
N ILE A 211 0.60 -17.37 7.97
CA ILE A 211 2.00 -17.50 8.41
C ILE A 211 2.96 -16.62 7.61
N GLY A 212 2.52 -16.11 6.46
CA GLY A 212 3.30 -15.19 5.65
C GLY A 212 2.43 -14.40 4.68
N ILE A 213 2.93 -13.23 4.26
CA ILE A 213 2.35 -12.40 3.21
C ILE A 213 3.43 -12.15 2.16
N ILE A 214 3.13 -12.53 0.93
CA ILE A 214 3.98 -12.36 -0.24
C ILE A 214 3.65 -11.01 -0.85
N TYR A 215 4.66 -10.14 -0.91
CA TYR A 215 4.65 -8.88 -1.62
C TYR A 215 5.43 -9.03 -2.91
N ARG A 216 4.83 -8.67 -4.04
CA ARG A 216 5.54 -8.55 -5.31
C ARG A 216 5.97 -7.09 -5.51
N ARG A 217 7.16 -6.90 -6.07
CA ARG A 217 7.75 -5.57 -6.24
C ARG A 217 6.87 -4.63 -7.05
N ASP A 218 6.41 -5.08 -8.21
CA ASP A 218 5.72 -4.24 -9.20
C ASP A 218 4.19 -4.44 -9.20
N GLU A 219 3.65 -5.10 -8.17
CA GLU A 219 2.21 -5.30 -8.01
C GLU A 219 1.70 -4.78 -6.67
N GLU A 220 0.42 -4.39 -6.67
CA GLU A 220 -0.31 -3.99 -5.47
C GLU A 220 -0.89 -5.20 -4.74
N LYS A 221 -1.23 -6.24 -5.50
CA LYS A 221 -1.77 -7.48 -4.95
C LYS A 221 -0.72 -8.21 -4.13
N THR A 222 -1.16 -8.75 -3.00
CA THR A 222 -0.36 -9.66 -2.17
C THR A 222 -0.94 -11.06 -2.23
N ARG A 223 -0.18 -12.06 -1.77
CA ARG A 223 -0.69 -13.42 -1.56
C ARG A 223 -0.43 -13.87 -0.14
N TRP A 224 -1.45 -14.38 0.53
CA TRP A 224 -1.34 -14.85 1.92
C TRP A 224 -1.01 -16.33 1.96
N ILE A 225 -0.09 -16.73 2.84
CA ILE A 225 0.29 -18.12 3.04
C ILE A 225 -0.46 -18.64 4.27
N LEU A 226 -1.37 -19.59 4.08
CA LEU A 226 -2.12 -20.25 5.13
C LEU A 226 -1.44 -21.57 5.54
N SER A 227 -1.43 -21.86 6.84
CA SER A 227 -0.96 -23.14 7.40
C SER A 227 -1.92 -23.63 8.49
N SER A 228 -1.89 -24.93 8.79
CA SER A 228 -2.68 -25.51 9.89
C SER A 228 -2.20 -25.06 11.28
N GLY A 229 -0.96 -24.56 11.39
CA GLY A 229 -0.35 -24.09 12.62
C GLY A 229 0.76 -23.07 12.39
N ILE A 230 1.38 -22.65 13.49
CA ILE A 230 2.45 -21.63 13.51
C ILE A 230 3.86 -22.23 13.47
N ALA A 231 3.99 -23.55 13.48
CA ALA A 231 5.27 -24.23 13.33
C ALA A 231 5.46 -24.58 11.84
N PHE A 232 6.46 -23.97 11.22
CA PHE A 232 6.79 -24.15 9.81
C PHE A 232 8.28 -23.87 9.58
N ASP A 233 8.84 -24.47 8.53
CA ASP A 233 10.20 -24.16 8.07
C ASP A 233 10.12 -23.21 6.87
N HIS A 234 10.86 -22.10 6.93
CA HIS A 234 10.79 -21.08 5.88
C HIS A 234 11.23 -21.61 4.51
N GLN A 235 12.23 -22.50 4.45
CA GLN A 235 12.73 -23.02 3.18
C GLN A 235 11.73 -24.00 2.56
N ASP A 236 11.12 -24.86 3.38
CA ASP A 236 10.08 -25.79 2.92
C ASP A 236 8.82 -25.05 2.45
N VAL A 237 8.42 -23.97 3.13
CA VAL A 237 7.32 -23.11 2.65
C VAL A 237 7.69 -22.48 1.31
N ILE A 238 8.86 -21.85 1.19
CA ILE A 238 9.33 -21.23 -0.05
C ILE A 238 9.36 -22.25 -1.20
N ALA A 239 9.87 -23.46 -0.96
CA ALA A 239 9.91 -24.51 -1.95
C ALA A 239 8.49 -24.93 -2.40
N SER A 240 7.53 -24.98 -1.48
CA SER A 240 6.15 -25.36 -1.77
C SER A 240 5.42 -24.33 -2.63
N ILE A 241 5.73 -23.04 -2.47
CA ILE A 241 5.09 -21.93 -3.22
C ILE A 241 5.88 -21.51 -4.46
N ALA A 242 7.09 -22.04 -4.69
CA ALA A 242 7.99 -21.57 -5.74
C ALA A 242 7.34 -21.56 -7.12
N GLY A 243 6.54 -22.58 -7.45
CA GLY A 243 5.84 -22.64 -8.73
C GLY A 243 4.77 -21.56 -8.93
N LEU A 244 4.25 -20.95 -7.85
CA LEU A 244 3.26 -19.87 -7.90
C LEU A 244 3.88 -18.47 -8.06
N GLU A 245 5.17 -18.33 -7.77
CA GLU A 245 5.88 -17.04 -7.69
C GLU A 245 7.16 -17.03 -8.57
N GLN A 246 7.29 -17.98 -9.50
CA GLN A 246 8.53 -18.29 -10.21
C GLN A 246 9.16 -17.10 -10.94
N ASP A 247 8.35 -16.21 -11.51
CA ASP A 247 8.80 -15.05 -12.30
C ASP A 247 8.63 -13.72 -11.55
N SER A 248 8.40 -13.76 -10.23
CA SER A 248 8.13 -12.58 -9.42
C SER A 248 9.32 -12.22 -8.52
N ASP A 249 9.68 -10.94 -8.48
CA ASP A 249 10.56 -10.38 -7.44
C ASP A 249 9.73 -10.24 -6.15
N ILE A 250 9.86 -11.23 -5.26
CA ILE A 250 9.04 -11.33 -4.05
C ILE A 250 9.80 -10.98 -2.77
N ARG A 251 9.05 -10.40 -1.82
CA ARG A 251 9.40 -10.32 -0.42
C ARG A 251 8.32 -10.98 0.41
N ILE A 252 8.72 -11.85 1.33
CA ILE A 252 7.78 -12.48 2.26
C ILE A 252 7.92 -11.82 3.63
N GLN A 253 6.80 -11.33 4.16
CA GLN A 253 6.68 -10.94 5.57
C GLN A 253 6.14 -12.14 6.36
N TRP A 254 6.96 -12.69 7.26
CA TRP A 254 6.63 -13.86 8.06
C TRP A 254 6.00 -13.50 9.41
N LEU A 255 5.17 -14.41 9.95
CA LEU A 255 4.62 -14.38 11.31
C LEU A 255 5.72 -14.46 12.38
#